data_AF-A0A947SX65-F1
#
_entry.id   AF-A0A947SX65-F1
#
_cell.length_a   1.000
_cell.length_b   1.000
_cell.length_c   1.000
_cell.angle_alpha   90.00
_cell.angle_beta   90.00
_cell.angle_gamma   90.00
#
_symmetry.space_group_name_H-M   'P 1'
#
loop_
_entity.id
_entity.type
_entity.pdbx_description
1 polymer ?
#
loop_
_entity_poly.entity_id
_entity_poly.type
_entity_poly.pdbx_seq_one_letter_code
_entity_poly.pdbx_strand_id
1 'polypeptide(L)'
;MYANTQAYLRLKEQTQEILDFTVLISNSVPLLKMTIKKIEKGVDGIQLANPDYFKGDQNQEQLKSYAAEYKNNLSKYLLISNFSYFEAYVLDAIKEMIEFHGGPAQLIDATRKRCQKHIDPTDVAIVNSRKKLQDSYKRKNDGKYQKFTKLLQDKNFKFPSELLTSYGVQKLIDVLENVKSVGIPDLLMDGLHFQMTENDVKEFHRIRDIRNSIAHGKRKGFSMPDAMACNKFLRDLSDSVDKHLVNNFFIIERFS
;
A
#
# COMPACT_ATOMS: atom_id res chain seq x y z
N MET A 1 18.64 -2.63 -13.81
CA MET A 1 18.24 -2.20 -12.46
C MET A 1 16.77 -2.55 -12.31
N TYR A 2 16.36 -3.17 -11.20
CA TYR A 2 14.93 -3.39 -10.94
C TYR A 2 14.31 -1.99 -10.87
N ALA A 3 13.42 -1.63 -11.80
CA ALA A 3 12.95 -0.23 -11.92
C ALA A 3 11.69 0.02 -11.10
N ASN A 4 10.81 -0.98 -11.05
CA ASN A 4 9.55 -0.97 -10.33
C ASN A 4 9.19 -2.42 -9.92
N THR A 5 8.37 -2.59 -8.88
CA THR A 5 7.73 -3.89 -8.61
C THR A 5 6.68 -4.21 -9.68
N GLN A 6 6.39 -5.50 -9.91
CA GLN A 6 5.30 -5.89 -10.80
C GLN A 6 3.95 -5.49 -10.20
N ALA A 7 3.82 -5.53 -8.87
CA ALA A 7 2.66 -5.06 -8.14
C ALA A 7 2.35 -3.58 -8.43
N TYR A 8 3.37 -2.72 -8.46
CA TYR A 8 3.18 -1.31 -8.82
C TYR A 8 2.78 -1.12 -10.28
N LEU A 9 3.35 -1.90 -11.21
CA LEU A 9 2.94 -1.84 -12.61
C LEU A 9 1.47 -2.24 -12.79
N ARG A 10 1.02 -3.31 -12.10
CA ARG A 10 -0.40 -3.71 -12.07
C ARG A 10 -1.30 -2.61 -11.49
N LEU A 11 -0.88 -1.96 -10.40
CA LEU A 11 -1.62 -0.83 -9.82
C LEU A 11 -1.81 0.30 -10.84
N LYS A 12 -0.74 0.67 -11.57
CA LYS A 12 -0.80 1.74 -12.57
C LYS A 12 -1.76 1.41 -13.69
N GLU A 13 -1.70 0.18 -14.20
CA GLU A 13 -2.60 -0.31 -15.24
C GLU A 13 -4.06 -0.27 -14.77
N GLN A 14 -4.39 -0.89 -13.64
CA GLN A 14 -5.75 -0.92 -13.09
C GLN A 14 -6.30 0.48 -12.76
N THR A 15 -5.45 1.37 -12.25
CA THR A 15 -5.81 2.78 -11.99
C THR A 15 -6.10 3.51 -13.30
N GLN A 16 -5.34 3.25 -14.36
CA GLN A 16 -5.59 3.86 -15.67
C GLN A 16 -6.88 3.33 -16.29
N GLU A 17 -7.12 2.01 -16.24
CA GLU A 17 -8.34 1.39 -16.76
C GLU A 17 -9.61 1.97 -16.12
N ILE A 18 -9.64 2.14 -14.79
CA ILE A 18 -10.80 2.71 -14.12
C ILE A 18 -10.99 4.20 -14.43
N LEU A 19 -9.89 4.94 -14.68
CA LEU A 19 -9.96 6.33 -15.13
C LEU A 19 -10.48 6.42 -16.56
N ASP A 20 -10.02 5.56 -17.46
CA ASP A 20 -10.50 5.49 -18.85
C ASP A 20 -11.99 5.16 -18.88
N PHE A 21 -12.44 4.22 -18.05
CA PHE A 21 -13.85 3.90 -17.88
C PHE A 21 -14.65 5.09 -17.30
N THR A 22 -14.06 5.83 -16.36
CA THR A 22 -14.66 7.05 -15.80
C THR A 22 -14.84 8.13 -16.87
N VAL A 23 -13.86 8.30 -17.75
CA VAL A 23 -13.93 9.22 -18.90
C VAL A 23 -15.01 8.77 -19.87
N LEU A 24 -15.08 7.47 -20.19
CA LEU A 24 -16.12 6.91 -21.05
C LEU A 24 -17.51 7.23 -20.52
N ILE A 25 -17.82 6.89 -19.26
CA ILE A 25 -19.13 7.17 -18.65
C ILE A 25 -19.42 8.68 -18.62
N SER A 26 -18.41 9.49 -18.34
CA SER A 26 -18.55 10.96 -18.28
C SER A 26 -18.87 11.58 -19.64
N ASN A 27 -18.60 10.90 -20.75
CA ASN A 27 -19.04 11.28 -22.09
C ASN A 27 -20.37 10.64 -22.47
N SER A 28 -20.59 9.38 -22.12
CA SER A 28 -21.80 8.62 -22.48
C SER A 28 -23.06 9.15 -21.79
N VAL A 29 -23.00 9.50 -20.50
CA VAL A 29 -24.21 9.93 -19.77
C VAL A 29 -24.73 11.30 -20.23
N PRO A 30 -23.89 12.32 -20.51
CA PRO A 30 -24.35 13.54 -21.15
C PRO A 30 -25.02 13.32 -22.51
N LEU A 31 -24.46 12.43 -23.34
CA LEU A 31 -25.08 12.05 -24.62
C LEU A 31 -26.44 11.40 -24.42
N LEU A 32 -26.57 10.47 -23.47
CA LEU A 32 -27.85 9.89 -23.08
C LEU A 32 -28.88 10.96 -22.69
N LYS A 33 -28.49 11.91 -21.82
CA LYS A 33 -29.36 13.04 -21.42
C LYS A 33 -29.79 13.88 -22.62
N MET A 34 -28.88 14.13 -23.56
CA MET A 34 -29.17 14.89 -24.77
C MET A 34 -30.15 14.14 -25.69
N THR A 35 -29.96 12.83 -25.87
CA THR A 35 -30.86 11.99 -26.69
C THR A 35 -32.27 11.96 -26.10
N ILE A 36 -32.40 11.75 -24.79
CA ILE A 36 -33.70 11.81 -24.10
C ILE A 36 -34.39 13.16 -24.36
N LYS A 37 -33.68 14.27 -24.18
CA LYS A 37 -34.23 15.61 -24.44
C LYS A 37 -34.67 15.83 -25.89
N LYS A 38 -34.03 15.19 -26.88
CA LYS A 38 -34.42 15.29 -28.29
C LYS A 38 -35.68 14.47 -28.58
N ILE A 39 -35.81 13.30 -27.96
CA ILE A 39 -37.01 12.46 -28.04
C ILE A 39 -38.21 13.21 -27.46
N GLU A 40 -38.05 13.83 -26.28
CA GLU A 40 -39.10 14.63 -25.64
C GLU A 40 -39.56 15.83 -26.49
N LYS A 41 -38.67 16.36 -27.32
CA LYS A 41 -38.97 17.47 -28.25
C LYS A 41 -39.57 17.01 -29.58
N GLY A 42 -39.78 15.71 -29.77
CA GLY A 42 -40.31 15.15 -31.02
C GLY A 42 -39.36 15.33 -32.20
N VAL A 43 -38.04 15.29 -31.99
CA VAL A 43 -37.08 15.32 -33.10
C VAL A 43 -37.12 13.98 -33.84
N ASP A 44 -37.51 14.01 -35.10
CA ASP A 44 -37.66 12.82 -35.95
C ASP A 44 -36.36 12.01 -36.08
N GLY A 45 -36.51 10.69 -36.14
CA GLY A 45 -35.40 9.74 -36.35
C GLY A 45 -34.47 9.54 -35.15
N ILE A 46 -34.74 10.18 -34.00
CA ILE A 46 -33.96 9.98 -32.78
C ILE A 46 -34.57 8.86 -31.93
N GLN A 47 -33.74 7.88 -31.58
CA GLN A 47 -34.09 6.81 -30.65
C GLN A 47 -32.95 6.58 -29.65
N LEU A 48 -33.28 5.96 -28.51
CA LEU A 48 -32.27 5.51 -27.57
C LEU A 48 -31.50 4.31 -28.14
N ALA A 49 -30.22 4.20 -27.79
CA ALA A 49 -29.42 3.04 -28.14
C ALA A 49 -29.90 1.83 -27.34
N ASN A 50 -30.02 0.65 -27.98
CA ASN A 50 -30.39 -0.58 -27.30
C ASN A 50 -29.33 -0.95 -26.24
N PRO A 51 -29.73 -1.47 -25.06
CA PRO A 51 -28.77 -1.88 -24.05
C PRO A 51 -28.03 -3.13 -24.54
N ASP A 52 -26.71 -3.17 -24.34
CA ASP A 52 -25.88 -4.31 -24.77
C ASP A 52 -26.11 -5.53 -23.87
N TYR A 53 -26.09 -5.34 -22.54
CA TYR A 53 -26.22 -6.42 -21.56
C TYR A 53 -27.66 -6.64 -21.03
N PHE A 54 -28.41 -5.55 -20.78
CA PHE A 54 -29.74 -5.64 -20.17
C PHE A 54 -30.83 -5.90 -21.23
N LYS A 55 -31.74 -6.85 -20.95
CA LYS A 55 -32.89 -7.16 -21.83
C LYS A 55 -34.16 -6.48 -21.32
N GLY A 56 -35.00 -6.01 -22.24
CA GLY A 56 -36.32 -5.44 -21.94
C GLY A 56 -36.54 -4.03 -22.51
N ASP A 57 -37.75 -3.52 -22.33
CA ASP A 57 -38.14 -2.19 -22.79
C ASP A 57 -37.43 -1.09 -21.99
N GLN A 58 -36.99 -0.06 -22.68
CA GLN A 58 -36.29 1.05 -22.06
C GLN A 58 -37.25 2.05 -21.43
N ASN A 59 -37.16 2.21 -20.11
CA ASN A 59 -37.91 3.22 -19.37
C ASN A 59 -37.15 4.55 -19.33
N GLN A 60 -37.63 5.55 -20.08
CA GLN A 60 -36.97 6.87 -20.18
C GLN A 60 -36.92 7.62 -18.85
N GLU A 61 -37.99 7.59 -18.04
CA GLU A 61 -38.03 8.26 -16.74
C GLU A 61 -37.03 7.66 -15.75
N GLN A 62 -36.90 6.34 -15.77
CA GLN A 62 -35.91 5.63 -14.96
C GLN A 62 -34.47 5.99 -15.37
N LEU A 63 -34.18 6.03 -16.68
CA LEU A 63 -32.86 6.43 -17.19
C LEU A 63 -32.50 7.87 -16.82
N LYS A 64 -33.48 8.81 -16.83
CA LYS A 64 -33.26 10.19 -16.35
C LYS A 64 -32.86 10.21 -14.88
N SER A 65 -33.58 9.47 -14.03
CA SER A 65 -33.28 9.36 -12.60
C SER A 65 -31.85 8.84 -12.36
N TYR A 66 -31.47 7.76 -13.05
CA TYR A 66 -30.11 7.21 -12.94
C TYR A 66 -29.04 8.18 -13.44
N ALA A 67 -29.32 8.85 -14.56
CA ALA A 67 -28.42 9.85 -15.13
C ALA A 67 -28.30 11.10 -14.23
N ALA A 68 -29.23 11.39 -13.33
CA ALA A 68 -29.09 12.51 -12.39
C ALA A 68 -27.95 12.24 -11.39
N GLU A 69 -27.88 11.03 -10.86
CA GLU A 69 -26.94 10.63 -9.79
C GLU A 69 -25.61 10.05 -10.29
N TYR A 70 -25.43 9.90 -11.61
CA TYR A 70 -24.28 9.14 -12.15
C TYR A 70 -22.92 9.63 -11.65
N LYS A 71 -22.71 10.95 -11.50
CA LYS A 71 -21.43 11.51 -11.04
C LYS A 71 -21.13 11.07 -9.61
N ASN A 72 -22.13 11.13 -8.74
CA ASN A 72 -22.02 10.73 -7.35
C ASN A 72 -21.68 9.24 -7.24
N ASN A 73 -22.38 8.39 -7.99
CA ASN A 73 -22.13 6.94 -8.00
C ASN A 73 -20.76 6.60 -8.61
N LEU A 74 -20.41 7.20 -9.74
CA LEU A 74 -19.12 6.99 -10.40
C LEU A 74 -17.95 7.40 -9.50
N SER A 75 -18.07 8.52 -8.78
CA SER A 75 -17.04 8.99 -7.84
C SER A 75 -16.83 8.01 -6.68
N LYS A 76 -17.93 7.43 -6.18
CA LYS A 76 -17.89 6.39 -5.13
C LYS A 76 -17.17 5.14 -5.61
N TYR A 77 -17.53 4.65 -6.80
CA TYR A 77 -16.89 3.47 -7.39
C TYR A 77 -15.41 3.71 -7.67
N LEU A 78 -15.06 4.87 -8.21
CA LEU A 78 -13.67 5.23 -8.47
C LEU A 78 -12.80 5.16 -7.20
N LEU A 79 -13.29 5.72 -6.07
CA LEU A 79 -12.57 5.64 -4.81
C LEU A 79 -12.49 4.21 -4.27
N ILE A 80 -13.58 3.46 -4.31
CA ILE A 80 -13.59 2.07 -3.83
C ILE A 80 -12.55 1.24 -4.61
N SER A 81 -12.57 1.32 -5.94
CA SER A 81 -11.64 0.58 -6.80
C SER A 81 -10.20 0.98 -6.54
N ASN A 82 -9.86 2.27 -6.62
CA ASN A 82 -8.47 2.74 -6.43
C ASN A 82 -7.92 2.43 -5.03
N PHE A 83 -8.75 2.54 -3.99
CA PHE A 83 -8.32 2.17 -2.65
C PHE A 83 -8.04 0.66 -2.55
N SER A 84 -8.87 -0.16 -3.19
CA SER A 84 -8.71 -1.62 -3.19
C SER A 84 -7.47 -2.06 -3.98
N TYR A 85 -7.20 -1.40 -5.11
CA TYR A 85 -5.97 -1.62 -5.88
C TYR A 85 -4.73 -1.22 -5.09
N PHE A 86 -4.77 -0.10 -4.37
CA PHE A 86 -3.69 0.32 -3.49
C PHE A 86 -3.44 -0.69 -2.35
N GLU A 87 -4.50 -1.19 -1.69
CA GLU A 87 -4.39 -2.22 -0.65
C GLU A 87 -3.70 -3.48 -1.20
N ALA A 88 -4.14 -3.97 -2.36
CA ALA A 88 -3.55 -5.14 -3.01
C ALA A 88 -2.09 -4.90 -3.39
N TYR A 89 -1.77 -3.74 -3.95
CA TYR A 89 -0.42 -3.35 -4.32
C TYR A 89 0.56 -3.45 -3.15
N VAL A 90 0.24 -2.85 -1.99
CA VAL A 90 1.17 -2.84 -0.85
C VAL A 90 1.51 -4.27 -0.43
N LEU A 91 0.50 -5.13 -0.32
CA LEU A 91 0.70 -6.52 0.11
C LEU A 91 1.47 -7.33 -0.93
N ASP A 92 1.12 -7.18 -2.20
CA ASP A 92 1.78 -7.90 -3.29
C ASP A 92 3.23 -7.44 -3.48
N ALA A 93 3.53 -6.14 -3.33
CA ALA A 93 4.89 -5.63 -3.42
C ALA A 93 5.80 -6.22 -2.33
N ILE A 94 5.28 -6.39 -1.11
CA ILE A 94 6.02 -7.03 -0.01
C ILE A 94 6.19 -8.53 -0.26
N LYS A 95 5.18 -9.21 -0.81
CA LYS A 95 5.31 -10.61 -1.23
C LYS A 95 6.35 -10.77 -2.32
N GLU A 96 6.34 -9.90 -3.34
CA GLU A 96 7.35 -9.88 -4.40
C GLU A 96 8.76 -9.67 -3.83
N MET A 97 8.91 -8.80 -2.83
CA MET A 97 10.16 -8.62 -2.10
C MET A 97 10.59 -9.92 -1.40
N ILE A 98 9.68 -10.61 -0.69
CA ILE A 98 10.00 -11.88 -0.01
C ILE A 98 10.40 -12.96 -1.03
N GLU A 99 9.69 -13.06 -2.15
CA GLU A 99 10.00 -14.01 -3.23
C GLU A 99 11.35 -13.70 -3.89
N PHE A 100 11.69 -12.41 -4.05
CA PHE A 100 13.00 -12.00 -4.54
C PHE A 100 14.15 -12.55 -3.67
N HIS A 101 13.92 -12.72 -2.36
CA HIS A 101 14.89 -13.31 -1.42
C HIS A 101 14.83 -14.84 -1.32
N GLY A 102 14.16 -15.51 -2.27
CA GLY A 102 14.02 -16.98 -2.31
C GLY A 102 12.79 -17.51 -1.56
N GLY A 103 11.85 -16.63 -1.24
CA GLY A 103 10.59 -16.98 -0.60
C GLY A 103 10.64 -17.02 0.94
N PRO A 104 9.49 -17.21 1.61
CA PRO A 104 9.35 -17.04 3.05
C PRO A 104 10.29 -17.93 3.86
N ALA A 105 10.37 -19.22 3.51
CA ALA A 105 11.17 -20.20 4.24
C ALA A 105 12.68 -19.91 4.12
N GLN A 106 13.15 -19.56 2.91
CA GLN A 106 14.56 -19.26 2.67
C GLN A 106 14.98 -17.97 3.35
N LEU A 107 14.15 -16.93 3.33
CA LEU A 107 14.42 -15.66 4.00
C LEU A 107 14.50 -15.83 5.54
N ILE A 108 13.59 -16.62 6.13
CA ILE A 108 13.64 -16.95 7.56
C ILE A 108 14.91 -17.76 7.90
N ASP A 109 15.24 -18.78 7.12
CA ASP A 109 16.44 -19.59 7.35
C ASP A 109 17.73 -18.77 7.22
N ALA A 110 17.83 -17.92 6.19
CA ALA A 110 18.96 -17.04 5.98
C ALA A 110 19.17 -16.09 7.16
N THR A 111 18.10 -15.45 7.65
CA THR A 111 18.17 -14.56 8.82
C THR A 111 18.51 -15.30 10.11
N ARG A 112 17.97 -16.50 10.34
CA ARG A 112 18.34 -17.35 11.49
C ARG A 112 19.80 -17.76 11.46
N LYS A 113 20.31 -18.23 10.32
CA LYS A 113 21.73 -18.59 10.15
C LYS A 113 22.65 -17.40 10.40
N ARG A 114 22.29 -16.21 9.93
CA ARG A 114 23.02 -14.97 10.25
C ARG A 114 23.03 -14.71 11.75
N CYS A 115 21.88 -14.78 12.43
CA CYS A 115 21.81 -14.56 13.89
C CYS A 115 22.64 -15.59 14.68
N GLN A 116 22.53 -16.89 14.35
CA GLN A 116 23.18 -17.98 15.08
C GLN A 116 24.70 -17.89 15.08
N LYS A 117 25.32 -17.42 13.98
CA LYS A 117 26.78 -17.20 13.90
C LYS A 117 27.32 -16.25 14.97
N HIS A 118 26.47 -15.43 15.58
CA HIS A 118 26.87 -14.37 16.52
C HIS A 118 26.45 -14.60 17.98
N ILE A 119 25.69 -15.67 18.29
CA ILE A 119 25.17 -15.94 19.64
C ILE A 119 26.29 -16.38 20.60
N ASP A 120 27.26 -17.15 20.09
CA ASP A 120 28.38 -17.67 20.88
C ASP A 120 29.73 -17.14 20.37
N PRO A 121 30.11 -15.89 20.72
CA PRO A 121 31.41 -15.36 20.36
C PRO A 121 32.51 -16.08 21.13
N THR A 122 33.37 -16.80 20.41
CA THR A 122 34.60 -17.40 20.96
C THR A 122 35.70 -16.35 21.20
N ASP A 123 35.56 -15.14 20.66
CA ASP A 123 36.49 -14.03 20.88
C ASP A 123 36.36 -13.46 22.31
N VAL A 124 37.41 -13.64 23.10
CA VAL A 124 37.53 -13.15 24.48
C VAL A 124 37.33 -11.63 24.58
N ALA A 125 37.72 -10.86 23.56
CA ALA A 125 37.54 -9.41 23.53
C ALA A 125 36.06 -9.01 23.42
N ILE A 126 35.26 -9.78 22.67
CA ILE A 126 33.81 -9.61 22.59
C ILE A 126 33.18 -9.94 23.93
N VAL A 127 33.55 -11.07 24.54
CA VAL A 127 33.02 -11.50 25.86
C VAL A 127 33.29 -10.43 26.92
N ASN A 128 34.52 -9.91 26.98
CA ASN A 128 34.90 -8.89 27.95
C ASN A 128 34.18 -7.56 27.72
N SER A 129 34.07 -7.11 26.47
CA SER A 129 33.37 -5.87 26.13
C SER A 129 31.86 -5.98 26.39
N ARG A 130 31.25 -7.12 26.05
CA ARG A 130 29.84 -7.44 26.34
C ARG A 130 29.54 -7.38 27.84
N LYS A 131 30.38 -8.00 28.68
CA LYS A 131 30.24 -7.94 30.15
C LYS A 131 30.19 -6.51 30.70
N LYS A 132 30.83 -5.54 30.04
CA LYS A 132 30.83 -4.13 30.47
C LYS A 132 29.53 -3.39 30.16
N LEU A 133 28.72 -3.93 29.24
CA LEU A 133 27.38 -3.44 28.89
C LEU A 133 26.24 -4.19 29.59
N GLN A 134 26.52 -5.35 30.22
CA GLN A 134 25.55 -6.16 30.97
C GLN A 134 25.38 -5.69 32.44
N ASP A 135 25.48 -4.39 32.71
CA ASP A 135 25.20 -3.78 34.02
C ASP A 135 23.99 -2.85 33.87
N SER A 136 23.31 -2.52 34.98
CA SER A 136 22.23 -1.54 34.95
C SER A 136 22.73 -0.19 34.44
N TYR A 137 21.99 0.41 33.52
CA TYR A 137 22.35 1.69 32.90
C TYR A 137 22.47 2.81 33.95
N LYS A 138 23.60 3.52 33.94
CA LYS A 138 23.90 4.64 34.84
C LYS A 138 24.43 5.80 33.99
N ARG A 139 23.69 6.91 33.91
CA ARG A 139 24.04 8.10 33.09
C ARG A 139 25.47 8.62 33.30
N LYS A 140 26.02 8.51 34.51
CA LYS A 140 27.42 8.89 34.81
C LYS A 140 28.48 8.07 34.06
N ASN A 141 28.09 6.94 33.45
CA ASN A 141 28.96 6.00 32.74
C ASN A 141 28.77 6.04 31.22
N ASP A 142 28.10 7.04 30.64
CA ASP A 142 27.78 7.08 29.20
C ASP A 142 29.03 6.91 28.32
N GLY A 143 30.14 7.60 28.66
CA GLY A 143 31.40 7.45 27.93
C GLY A 143 31.97 6.03 27.97
N LYS A 144 31.79 5.30 29.08
CA LYS A 144 32.15 3.88 29.18
C LYS A 144 31.29 3.04 28.24
N TYR A 145 29.97 3.23 28.26
CA TYR A 145 29.06 2.46 27.41
C TYR A 145 29.32 2.72 25.92
N GLN A 146 29.48 3.99 25.51
CA GLN A 146 29.83 4.35 24.13
C GLN A 146 31.12 3.67 23.66
N LYS A 147 32.17 3.68 24.50
CA LYS A 147 33.43 3.01 24.19
C LYS A 147 33.24 1.52 23.92
N PHE A 148 32.56 0.80 24.82
CA PHE A 148 32.39 -0.65 24.66
C PHE A 148 31.39 -1.02 23.57
N THR A 149 30.38 -0.19 23.30
CA THR A 149 29.51 -0.33 22.13
C THR A 149 30.32 -0.25 20.84
N LYS A 150 31.19 0.76 20.69
CA LYS A 150 32.04 0.90 19.50
C LYS A 150 32.97 -0.30 19.32
N LEU A 151 33.60 -0.77 20.40
CA LEU A 151 34.46 -1.96 20.36
C LEU A 151 33.71 -3.23 19.90
N LEU A 152 32.45 -3.37 20.27
CA LEU A 152 31.61 -4.46 19.81
C LEU A 152 31.21 -4.29 18.33
N GLN A 153 30.87 -3.07 17.90
CA GLN A 153 30.58 -2.75 16.49
C GLN A 153 31.77 -3.03 15.56
N ASP A 154 32.97 -2.59 15.96
CA ASP A 154 34.22 -2.83 15.20
C ASP A 154 34.54 -4.33 15.05
N LYS A 155 33.97 -5.16 15.93
CA LYS A 155 34.08 -6.63 15.92
C LYS A 155 32.89 -7.32 15.25
N ASN A 156 32.00 -6.57 14.60
CA ASN A 156 30.76 -7.06 13.99
C ASN A 156 29.89 -7.87 14.97
N PHE A 157 29.90 -7.48 16.25
CA PHE A 157 29.01 -8.05 17.24
C PHE A 157 27.57 -7.62 16.93
N LYS A 158 26.66 -8.59 16.96
CA LYS A 158 25.23 -8.34 16.75
C LYS A 158 24.54 -7.99 18.05
N PHE A 159 23.96 -6.80 18.10
CA PHE A 159 23.21 -6.34 19.26
C PHE A 159 21.85 -7.02 19.35
N PRO A 160 21.18 -6.99 20.52
CA PRO A 160 19.88 -7.65 20.70
C PRO A 160 18.85 -7.30 19.62
N SER A 161 18.83 -6.06 19.14
CA SER A 161 17.95 -5.63 18.05
C SER A 161 18.19 -6.39 16.73
N GLU A 162 19.44 -6.68 16.39
CA GLU A 162 19.81 -7.46 15.20
C GLU A 162 19.58 -8.97 15.40
N LEU A 163 19.73 -9.47 16.63
CA LEU A 163 19.45 -10.88 16.95
C LEU A 163 17.95 -11.20 16.85
N LEU A 164 17.08 -10.20 17.08
CA LEU A 164 15.64 -10.31 16.93
C LEU A 164 15.16 -10.20 15.48
N THR A 165 16.04 -9.90 14.51
CA THR A 165 15.65 -9.74 13.10
C THR A 165 14.98 -10.99 12.53
N SER A 166 15.47 -12.20 12.86
CA SER A 166 14.85 -13.44 12.38
C SER A 166 13.41 -13.63 12.88
N TYR A 167 13.13 -13.24 14.12
CA TYR A 167 11.78 -13.23 14.68
C TYR A 167 10.92 -12.16 14.01
N GLY A 168 11.46 -10.95 13.81
CA GLY A 168 10.78 -9.86 13.13
C GLY A 168 10.36 -10.23 11.70
N VAL A 169 11.25 -10.87 10.94
CA VAL A 169 10.96 -11.35 9.58
C VAL A 169 9.87 -12.42 9.60
N GLN A 170 9.94 -13.38 10.53
CA GLN A 170 8.89 -14.39 10.67
C GLN A 170 7.54 -13.73 10.99
N LYS A 171 7.51 -12.76 11.91
CA LYS A 171 6.27 -12.06 12.27
C LYS A 171 5.72 -11.19 11.15
N LEU A 172 6.59 -10.56 10.36
CA LEU A 172 6.19 -9.85 9.15
C LEU A 172 5.45 -10.78 8.19
N ILE A 173 6.03 -11.96 7.92
CA ILE A 173 5.41 -12.98 7.06
C ILE A 173 4.05 -13.44 7.62
N ASP A 174 3.98 -13.77 8.91
CA ASP A 174 2.73 -14.18 9.57
C ASP A 174 1.63 -13.09 9.46
N VAL A 175 2.02 -11.82 9.60
CA VAL A 175 1.09 -10.68 9.57
C VAL A 175 0.56 -10.41 8.17
N LEU A 176 1.39 -10.57 7.13
CA LEU A 176 1.03 -10.30 5.73
C LEU A 176 -0.18 -11.10 5.23
N GLU A 177 -0.49 -12.24 5.84
CA GLU A 177 -1.69 -13.02 5.51
C GLU A 177 -2.99 -12.30 5.89
N ASN A 178 -2.95 -11.40 6.89
CA ASN A 178 -4.14 -10.83 7.52
C ASN A 178 -4.06 -9.31 7.75
N VAL A 179 -3.17 -8.60 7.03
CA VAL A 179 -3.07 -7.14 7.13
C VAL A 179 -4.39 -6.50 6.71
N LYS A 180 -4.97 -5.71 7.61
CA LYS A 180 -6.11 -4.83 7.32
C LYS A 180 -5.58 -3.48 6.87
N SER A 181 -6.34 -2.71 6.09
CA SER A 181 -5.94 -1.36 5.66
C SER A 181 -5.52 -0.45 6.80
N VAL A 182 -6.13 -0.61 7.98
CA VAL A 182 -5.76 0.17 9.16
C VAL A 182 -4.29 0.03 9.55
N GLY A 183 -3.69 -1.14 9.34
CA GLY A 183 -2.29 -1.40 9.67
C GLY A 183 -1.32 -1.12 8.52
N ILE A 184 -1.77 -0.61 7.36
CA ILE A 184 -0.86 -0.31 6.24
C ILE A 184 0.18 0.75 6.63
N PRO A 185 -0.18 1.90 7.25
CA PRO A 185 0.82 2.88 7.68
C PRO A 185 1.86 2.29 8.64
N ASP A 186 1.42 1.56 9.66
CA ASP A 186 2.32 0.91 10.63
C ASP A 186 3.23 -0.12 9.94
N LEU A 187 2.70 -0.91 9.00
CA LEU A 187 3.48 -1.86 8.21
C LEU A 187 4.57 -1.17 7.38
N LEU A 188 4.23 -0.06 6.72
CA LEU A 188 5.17 0.73 5.93
C LEU A 188 6.23 1.39 6.82
N MET A 189 5.82 2.04 7.91
CA MET A 189 6.69 2.80 8.80
C MET A 189 7.55 1.90 9.68
N ASP A 190 6.96 0.98 10.44
CA ASP A 190 7.67 0.16 11.41
C ASP A 190 8.28 -1.09 10.78
N GLY A 191 7.59 -1.68 9.80
CA GLY A 191 8.04 -2.89 9.12
C GLY A 191 9.11 -2.60 8.05
N LEU A 192 8.86 -1.59 7.21
CA LEU A 192 9.68 -1.30 6.03
C LEU A 192 10.49 -0.01 6.17
N HIS A 193 10.40 0.69 7.30
CA HIS A 193 11.13 1.94 7.53
C HIS A 193 10.85 3.00 6.45
N PHE A 194 9.65 2.97 5.87
CA PHE A 194 9.20 3.97 4.91
C PHE A 194 8.79 5.24 5.65
N GLN A 195 9.28 6.38 5.21
CA GLN A 195 9.00 7.66 5.85
C GLN A 195 7.63 8.20 5.41
N MET A 196 6.67 8.15 6.32
CA MET A 196 5.40 8.86 6.19
C MET A 196 5.36 10.02 7.19
N THR A 197 4.89 11.19 6.75
CA THR A 197 4.62 12.29 7.68
C THR A 197 3.33 12.00 8.45
N GLU A 198 3.15 12.67 9.61
CA GLU A 198 1.87 12.57 10.33
C GLU A 198 0.67 12.97 9.46
N ASN A 199 0.88 13.90 8.51
CA ASN A 199 -0.15 14.33 7.59
C ASN A 199 -0.50 13.23 6.58
N ASP A 200 0.48 12.48 6.09
CA ASP A 200 0.24 11.33 5.20
C ASP A 200 -0.57 10.25 5.89
N VAL A 201 -0.25 9.95 7.16
CA VAL A 201 -1.00 8.96 7.95
C VAL A 201 -2.44 9.43 8.20
N LYS A 202 -2.63 10.69 8.60
CA LYS A 202 -3.95 11.30 8.79
C LYS A 202 -4.76 11.27 7.50
N GLU A 203 -4.15 11.64 6.38
CA GLU A 203 -4.80 11.67 5.08
C GLU A 203 -5.17 10.27 4.59
N PHE A 204 -4.27 9.29 4.75
CA PHE A 204 -4.56 7.90 4.44
C PHE A 204 -5.78 7.37 5.25
N HIS A 205 -5.81 7.61 6.55
CA HIS A 205 -6.95 7.21 7.39
C HIS A 205 -8.23 7.96 7.05
N ARG A 206 -8.14 9.25 6.71
CA ARG A 206 -9.28 10.02 6.19
C ARG A 206 -9.85 9.32 4.95
N ILE A 207 -9.03 9.01 3.96
CA ILE A 207 -9.46 8.34 2.71
C ILE A 207 -10.08 6.97 3.02
N ARG A 208 -9.45 6.16 3.88
CA ARG A 208 -9.96 4.86 4.32
C ARG A 208 -11.35 4.98 4.95
N ASP A 209 -11.55 5.95 5.84
CA ASP A 209 -12.81 6.14 6.54
C ASP A 209 -13.91 6.60 5.58
N ILE A 210 -13.57 7.42 4.59
CA ILE A 210 -14.46 7.77 3.48
C ILE A 210 -14.84 6.52 2.68
N ARG A 211 -13.86 5.70 2.28
CA ARG A 211 -14.09 4.42 1.57
C ARG A 211 -15.04 3.53 2.36
N ASN A 212 -14.77 3.33 3.65
CA ASN A 212 -15.59 2.48 4.52
C ASN A 212 -17.02 3.02 4.64
N SER A 213 -17.18 4.33 4.79
CA SER A 213 -18.49 4.98 4.83
C SER A 213 -19.28 4.80 3.53
N ILE A 214 -18.61 4.86 2.36
CA ILE A 214 -19.22 4.57 1.07
C ILE A 214 -19.59 3.09 0.95
N ALA A 215 -18.66 2.18 1.26
CA ALA A 215 -18.86 0.73 1.15
C ALA A 215 -20.00 0.22 2.05
N HIS A 216 -20.20 0.85 3.21
CA HIS A 216 -21.32 0.54 4.12
C HIS A 216 -22.61 1.33 3.81
N GLY A 217 -22.68 2.07 2.71
CA GLY A 217 -23.86 2.85 2.32
C GLY A 217 -24.17 4.04 3.24
N LYS A 218 -23.27 4.42 4.13
CA LYS A 218 -23.46 5.53 5.10
C LYS A 218 -23.25 6.90 4.46
N ARG A 219 -22.49 6.98 3.37
CA ARG A 219 -22.20 8.24 2.68
C ARG A 219 -23.11 8.48 1.48
N LYS A 220 -24.01 9.46 1.59
CA LYS A 220 -24.95 9.83 0.51
C LYS A 220 -24.27 10.57 -0.65
N GLY A 221 -23.37 11.51 -0.36
CA GLY A 221 -22.70 12.35 -1.36
C GLY A 221 -21.17 12.20 -1.38
N PHE A 222 -20.60 12.07 -2.57
CA PHE A 222 -19.16 12.10 -2.81
C PHE A 222 -18.88 12.63 -4.23
N SER A 223 -18.05 13.66 -4.34
CA SER A 223 -17.85 14.36 -5.61
C SER A 223 -16.68 13.80 -6.40
N MET A 224 -16.70 14.02 -7.73
CA MET A 224 -15.61 13.59 -8.60
C MET A 224 -14.28 14.29 -8.27
N PRO A 225 -14.24 15.61 -8.00
CA PRO A 225 -13.02 16.25 -7.49
C PRO A 225 -12.46 15.61 -6.23
N ASP A 226 -13.33 15.24 -5.27
CA ASP A 226 -12.89 14.55 -4.04
C ASP A 226 -12.28 13.17 -4.38
N ALA A 227 -12.93 12.40 -5.25
CA ALA A 227 -12.44 11.09 -5.68
C ALA A 227 -11.07 11.20 -6.36
N MET A 228 -10.89 12.19 -7.23
CA MET A 228 -9.63 12.44 -7.93
C MET A 228 -8.52 12.91 -6.98
N ALA A 229 -8.86 13.72 -5.97
CA ALA A 229 -7.90 14.13 -4.94
C ALA A 229 -7.42 12.93 -4.11
N CYS A 230 -8.34 12.06 -3.68
CA CYS A 230 -7.99 10.81 -2.99
C CYS A 230 -7.12 9.91 -3.88
N ASN A 231 -7.47 9.75 -5.16
CA ASN A 231 -6.69 8.95 -6.09
C ASN A 231 -5.27 9.50 -6.30
N LYS A 232 -5.14 10.82 -6.43
CA LYS A 232 -3.84 11.48 -6.54
C LYS A 232 -2.95 11.16 -5.33
N PHE A 233 -3.49 11.31 -4.12
CA PHE A 233 -2.76 10.96 -2.90
C PHE A 233 -2.28 9.49 -2.90
N LEU A 234 -3.18 8.55 -3.19
CA LEU A 234 -2.84 7.12 -3.20
C LEU A 234 -1.77 6.77 -4.24
N ARG A 235 -1.82 7.42 -5.41
CA ARG A 235 -0.84 7.24 -6.49
C ARG A 235 0.53 7.83 -6.14
N ASP A 236 0.55 9.01 -5.53
CA ASP A 236 1.80 9.66 -5.13
C ASP A 236 2.46 8.89 -3.98
N LEU A 237 1.65 8.34 -3.06
CA LEU A 237 2.09 7.43 -2.01
C LEU A 237 2.63 6.12 -2.59
N SER A 238 1.95 5.49 -3.55
CA SER A 238 2.42 4.22 -4.14
C SER A 238 3.71 4.38 -4.94
N ASP A 239 3.88 5.47 -5.68
CA ASP A 239 5.14 5.79 -6.36
C ASP A 239 6.31 5.92 -5.36
N SER A 240 6.07 6.57 -4.23
CA SER A 240 7.07 6.75 -3.17
C SER A 240 7.42 5.43 -2.49
N VAL A 241 6.42 4.60 -2.17
CA VAL A 241 6.62 3.27 -1.58
C VAL A 241 7.36 2.35 -2.54
N ASP A 242 7.01 2.32 -3.82
CA ASP A 242 7.66 1.44 -4.79
C ASP A 242 9.14 1.79 -4.96
N LYS A 243 9.47 3.09 -5.11
CA LYS A 243 10.86 3.55 -5.15
C LYS A 243 11.63 3.17 -3.90
N HIS A 244 11.02 3.32 -2.73
CA HIS A 244 11.64 2.93 -1.45
C HIS A 244 11.93 1.43 -1.40
N LEU A 245 10.97 0.59 -1.78
CA LEU A 245 11.13 -0.86 -1.79
C LEU A 245 12.24 -1.28 -2.75
N VAL A 246 12.19 -0.80 -4.00
CA VAL A 246 13.17 -1.11 -5.03
C VAL A 246 14.59 -0.71 -4.61
N ASN A 247 14.76 0.49 -4.06
CA ASN A 247 16.08 1.02 -3.72
C ASN A 247 16.72 0.33 -2.49
N ASN A 248 15.91 -0.19 -1.57
CA ASN A 248 16.41 -0.65 -0.26
C ASN A 248 16.26 -2.16 -0.03
N PHE A 249 15.29 -2.82 -0.67
CA PHE A 249 14.93 -4.20 -0.35
C PHE A 249 15.13 -5.19 -1.51
N PHE A 250 15.14 -4.74 -2.77
CA PHE A 250 15.43 -5.58 -3.93
C PHE A 250 16.96 -5.67 -4.19
N ILE A 251 17.69 -6.13 -3.16
CA ILE A 251 19.16 -6.24 -3.15
C ILE A 251 19.56 -7.70 -2.90
N ILE A 252 20.49 -8.23 -3.70
CA ILE A 252 20.95 -9.62 -3.54
C ILE A 252 21.85 -9.72 -2.30
N GLU A 253 21.36 -10.42 -1.28
CA GLU A 253 22.10 -10.67 -0.03
C GLU A 253 22.94 -11.95 -0.03
N ARG A 254 23.02 -12.68 -1.16
CA ARG A 254 23.69 -14.00 -1.23
C ARG A 254 25.17 -13.97 -0.80
N PHE A 255 25.82 -12.81 -0.87
CA PHE A 255 27.22 -12.62 -0.54
C PHE A 255 27.46 -11.75 0.71
N SER A 256 26.40 -11.45 1.48
CA SER A 256 26.48 -10.68 2.74
C SER A 256 26.88 -11.53 3.93
#